data_AF-A0A2N4S7J4-F1
#
_entry.id   AF-A0A2N4S7J4-F1
#
_cell.length_a   1.000
_cell.length_b   1.000
_cell.length_c   1.000
_cell.angle_alpha   90.00
_cell.angle_beta   90.00
_cell.angle_gamma   90.00
#
_symmetry.space_group_name_H-M   'P 1'
#
loop_
_entity.id
_entity.type
_entity.pdbx_description
1 polymer ?
#
loop_
_entity_poly.entity_id
_entity_poly.type
_entity_poly.pdbx_seq_one_letter_code
_entity_poly.pdbx_strand_id
1 'polypeptide(L)'
;MTDEQKKTYAEAMVAETLYRSMAITLDPKASLALIKSDVNEIIFMRDHHLQLFAALIFVLTNTVNCKKVDAEYKDGDFTVKITI
;
A
#
# COMPACT_ATOMS: atom_id res chain seq x y z
N MET A 1 19.25 -9.16 -0.64
CA MET A 1 18.06 -9.52 0.16
C MET A 1 17.46 -10.81 -0.42
N THR A 2 17.09 -11.75 0.44
CA THR A 2 16.29 -12.92 0.07
C THR A 2 14.87 -12.50 -0.33
N ASP A 3 14.12 -13.38 -0.98
CA ASP A 3 12.74 -13.05 -1.37
C ASP A 3 11.82 -12.87 -0.16
N GLU A 4 12.04 -13.62 0.92
CA GLU A 4 11.38 -13.38 2.21
C GLU A 4 11.70 -12.01 2.79
N GLN A 5 12.97 -11.58 2.74
CA GLN A 5 13.35 -10.24 3.20
C GLN A 5 12.72 -9.13 2.35
N LYS A 6 12.62 -9.32 1.03
CA LYS A 6 11.95 -8.36 0.13
C LYS A 6 10.46 -8.29 0.45
N LYS A 7 9.82 -9.43 0.71
CA LYS A 7 8.42 -9.51 1.14
C LYS A 7 8.18 -8.72 2.43
N THR A 8 8.93 -9.03 3.49
CA THR A 8 8.81 -8.33 4.77
C THR A 8 9.04 -6.83 4.63
N TYR A 9 10.03 -6.45 3.82
CA TYR A 9 10.29 -5.04 3.54
C TYR A 9 9.13 -4.37 2.80
N ALA A 10 8.57 -5.01 1.78
CA ALA A 10 7.41 -4.49 1.04
C ALA A 10 6.18 -4.36 1.96
N GLU A 11 5.90 -5.35 2.82
CA GLU A 11 4.81 -5.28 3.81
C GLU A 11 4.98 -4.07 4.73
N ALA A 12 6.18 -3.88 5.30
CA ALA A 12 6.46 -2.75 6.18
C ALA A 12 6.35 -1.39 5.46
N MET A 13 6.86 -1.30 4.23
CA MET A 13 6.80 -0.06 3.45
C MET A 13 5.38 0.28 2.99
N VAL A 14 4.55 -0.72 2.68
CA VAL A 14 3.13 -0.51 2.39
C VAL A 14 2.41 -0.02 3.65
N ALA A 15 2.64 -0.64 4.81
CA ALA A 15 2.05 -0.19 6.08
C ALA A 15 2.43 1.27 6.41
N GLU A 16 3.71 1.62 6.31
CA GLU A 16 4.19 3.00 6.51
C GLU A 16 3.57 3.98 5.51
N THR A 17 3.40 3.56 4.26
CA THR A 17 2.77 4.40 3.22
C THR A 17 1.31 4.66 3.54
N LEU A 18 0.57 3.64 3.98
CA LEU A 18 -0.81 3.77 4.45
C LEU A 18 -0.89 4.68 5.67
N TYR A 19 0.01 4.52 6.65
CA TYR A 19 0.08 5.37 7.82
C TYR A 19 0.30 6.84 7.45
N ARG A 20 1.25 7.14 6.55
CA ARG A 20 1.49 8.50 6.06
C ARG A 20 0.28 9.08 5.31
N SER A 21 -0.44 8.23 4.56
CA SER A 21 -1.63 8.68 3.85
C SER A 21 -2.76 9.13 4.79
N MET A 22 -2.80 8.63 6.03
CA MET A 22 -3.79 9.08 7.03
C MET A 22 -3.68 10.57 7.38
N ALA A 23 -2.51 11.20 7.20
CA ALA A 23 -2.37 12.64 7.39
C ALA A 23 -3.19 13.46 6.38
N ILE A 24 -3.56 12.84 5.25
CA ILE A 24 -4.36 13.45 4.18
C ILE A 24 -5.79 12.93 4.21
N THR A 25 -5.96 11.61 4.29
CA THR A 25 -7.29 10.98 4.22
C THR A 25 -8.10 11.17 5.50
N LEU A 26 -7.43 11.27 6.66
CA LEU A 26 -8.04 11.29 8.00
C LEU A 26 -8.97 10.09 8.28
N ASP A 27 -8.93 9.05 7.44
CA ASP A 27 -9.77 7.87 7.49
C ASP A 27 -8.95 6.62 7.10
N PRO A 28 -8.87 5.60 7.97
CA PRO A 28 -8.19 4.36 7.66
C PRO A 28 -8.79 3.64 6.44
N LYS A 29 -10.11 3.72 6.22
CA LYS A 29 -10.73 3.04 5.07
C LYS A 29 -10.34 3.69 3.75
N ALA A 30 -10.35 5.02 3.69
CA ALA A 30 -9.84 5.77 2.55
C ALA A 30 -8.36 5.49 2.29
N SER A 31 -7.55 5.31 3.34
CA SER A 31 -6.13 4.94 3.21
C SER A 31 -5.97 3.53 2.63
N LEU A 32 -6.71 2.54 3.14
CA LEU A 32 -6.70 1.17 2.62
C LEU A 32 -7.13 1.11 1.15
N ALA A 33 -8.02 2.01 0.70
CA ALA A 33 -8.46 2.09 -0.68
C ALA A 33 -7.35 2.53 -1.67
N LEU A 34 -6.19 2.98 -1.17
CA LEU A 34 -5.00 3.30 -1.98
C LEU A 34 -4.25 2.04 -2.45
N ILE A 35 -4.56 0.87 -1.90
CA ILE A 35 -4.03 -0.40 -2.40
C ILE A 35 -4.74 -0.72 -3.72
N LYS A 36 -4.13 -0.27 -4.83
CA LYS A 36 -4.62 -0.48 -6.19
C LYS A 36 -3.85 -1.59 -6.87
N SER A 37 -4.55 -2.46 -7.60
CA SER A 37 -3.95 -3.51 -8.43
C SER A 37 -3.91 -3.17 -9.92
N ASP A 38 -4.61 -2.11 -10.34
CA ASP A 38 -4.63 -1.62 -11.72
C ASP A 38 -3.96 -0.25 -11.82
N VAL A 39 -3.03 -0.11 -12.76
CA VAL A 39 -2.34 1.15 -13.05
C VAL A 39 -3.30 2.26 -13.51
N ASN A 40 -4.40 1.90 -14.20
CA ASN A 40 -5.39 2.88 -14.66
C ASN A 40 -6.13 3.51 -13.47
N GLU A 41 -6.44 2.73 -12.44
CA GLU A 41 -7.06 3.27 -11.22
C GLU A 41 -6.18 4.31 -10.53
N ILE A 42 -4.86 4.23 -10.71
CA ILE A 42 -3.88 5.17 -10.15
C ILE A 42 -3.72 6.40 -11.04
N ILE A 43 -3.55 6.21 -12.35
CA ILE A 43 -3.32 7.31 -13.31
C ILE A 43 -4.48 8.31 -13.29
N PHE A 44 -5.71 7.84 -13.12
CA PHE A 44 -6.91 8.69 -13.14
C PHE A 44 -7.33 9.22 -11.76
N MET A 45 -6.52 9.04 -10.71
CA MET A 45 -6.77 9.67 -9.40
C MET A 45 -6.65 11.19 -9.50
N ARG A 46 -7.65 11.91 -8.97
CA ARG A 46 -7.68 13.38 -8.99
C ARG A 46 -6.76 14.02 -7.96
N ASP A 47 -6.63 13.39 -6.80
CA ASP A 47 -5.74 13.87 -5.75
C ASP A 47 -4.32 13.38 -6.01
N HIS A 48 -3.43 14.31 -6.32
CA HIS A 48 -2.05 13.99 -6.70
C HIS A 48 -1.23 13.41 -5.54
N HIS A 49 -1.48 13.83 -4.30
CA HIS A 49 -0.75 13.27 -3.16
C HIS A 49 -1.17 11.82 -2.90
N LEU A 50 -2.47 11.54 -2.93
CA LEU A 50 -2.98 10.18 -2.80
C LEU A 50 -2.58 9.30 -3.98
N GLN A 51 -2.52 9.87 -5.18
CA GLN A 51 -1.99 9.20 -6.38
C GLN A 51 -0.55 8.73 -6.17
N LEU A 52 0.32 9.57 -5.61
CA LEU A 52 1.71 9.20 -5.34
C LEU A 52 1.83 8.07 -4.32
N PHE A 53 1.00 8.08 -3.26
CA PHE A 53 0.96 6.99 -2.30
C PHE A 53 0.47 5.68 -2.92
N ALA A 54 -0.61 5.72 -3.72
CA ALA A 54 -1.11 4.56 -4.43
C ALA A 54 -0.07 4.00 -5.43
N ALA A 55 0.64 4.89 -6.16
CA ALA A 55 1.72 4.49 -7.07
C ALA A 55 2.88 3.83 -6.33
N LEU A 56 3.27 4.34 -5.16
CA LEU A 56 4.33 3.74 -4.33
C LEU A 56 3.94 2.34 -3.87
N ILE A 57 2.71 2.16 -3.36
CA ILE A 57 2.18 0.85 -2.96
C ILE A 57 2.17 -0.12 -4.16
N PHE A 58 1.74 0.36 -5.32
CA PHE A 58 1.72 -0.43 -6.56
C PHE A 58 3.12 -0.90 -6.96
N VAL A 59 4.12 -0.02 -6.92
CA VAL A 59 5.51 -0.40 -7.23
C VAL A 59 6.01 -1.43 -6.22
N LEU A 60 5.83 -1.21 -4.91
CA LEU A 60 6.27 -2.13 -3.86
C LEU A 60 5.69 -3.54 -4.04
N THR A 61 4.38 -3.62 -4.31
CA THR A 61 3.69 -4.90 -4.52
C THR A 61 4.14 -5.60 -5.80
N ASN A 62 4.37 -4.86 -6.90
CA ASN A 62 4.89 -5.43 -8.14
C ASN A 62 6.34 -5.93 -8.01
N THR A 63 7.20 -5.25 -7.24
CA THR A 63 8.61 -5.66 -7.08
C THR A 63 8.79 -7.02 -6.42
N VAL A 64 7.77 -7.48 -5.68
CA VAL A 64 7.76 -8.79 -5.02
C VAL A 64 6.85 -9.81 -5.73
N ASN A 65 6.41 -9.53 -6.96
CA ASN A 65 5.47 -10.37 -7.73
C ASN A 65 4.21 -10.72 -6.91
N CYS A 66 3.66 -9.73 -6.20
CA CYS A 66 2.51 -9.91 -5.31
C CYS A 66 1.29 -10.47 -6.07
N LYS A 67 0.74 -11.58 -5.56
CA LYS A 67 -0.57 -12.13 -5.96
C LYS A 67 -1.72 -11.51 -5.17
N LYS A 68 -1.49 -11.21 -3.89
CA LYS A 68 -2.53 -10.71 -2.98
C LYS A 68 -1.93 -9.88 -1.85
N VAL A 69 -2.60 -8.77 -1.52
CA VAL A 69 -2.34 -7.96 -0.33
C VAL A 69 -3.54 -8.09 0.61
N ASP A 70 -3.30 -8.57 1.82
CA ASP A 70 -4.26 -8.54 2.93
C ASP A 70 -3.83 -7.43 3.89
N ALA A 71 -4.66 -6.40 4.06
CA ALA A 71 -4.35 -5.26 4.93
C ALA A 71 -5.54 -4.90 5.81
N GLU A 72 -5.26 -4.57 7.07
CA GLU A 72 -6.25 -4.12 8.04
C GLU A 72 -5.69 -2.99 8.92
N TYR A 73 -6.60 -2.16 9.44
CA TYR A 73 -6.25 -1.16 10.45
C TYR A 73 -6.84 -1.58 11.80
N LYS A 74 -5.97 -1.77 12.80
CA LYS A 74 -6.38 -2.22 14.13
C LYS A 74 -5.45 -1.62 15.19
N ASP A 75 -6.02 -1.23 16.32
CA ASP A 75 -5.28 -0.73 17.49
C ASP A 75 -4.32 0.44 17.18
N GLY A 76 -4.66 1.27 16.20
CA GLY A 76 -3.87 2.45 15.82
C GLY A 76 -2.91 2.23 14.66
N ASP A 77 -2.78 1.00 14.15
CA ASP A 77 -1.73 0.62 13.19
C ASP A 77 -2.26 -0.17 11.99
N PHE A 78 -1.53 -0.13 10.86
CA PHE A 78 -1.82 -0.93 9.67
C PHE A 78 -1.01 -2.24 9.71
N THR A 79 -1.72 -3.36 9.70
CA THR A 79 -1.09 -4.68 9.47
C THR A 79 -1.24 -5.04 8.01
N VAL A 80 -0.12 -5.35 7.34
CA VAL A 80 -0.08 -5.72 5.91
C VAL A 80 0.57 -7.09 5.74
N LYS A 81 -0.03 -7.95 4.93
CA LYS A 81 0.49 -9.26 4.54
C LYS A 81 0.45 -9.43 3.03
N ILE A 82 1.57 -9.80 2.43
CA ILE A 82 1.72 -10.03 1.00
C ILE A 82 1.85 -11.53 0.71
N THR A 83 1.12 -12.01 -0.28
CA THR A 83 1.28 -13.36 -0.83
C THR A 83 1.96 -13.26 -2.20
N ILE A 84 3.03 -14.04 -2.40
CA ILE A 84 3.84 -14.11 -3.64
C ILE A 84 3.44 -15.32 -4.48
#